data_AF-A0A150T677-F1
#
_entry.id   AF-A0A150T677-F1
#
_cell.length_a   1.000
_cell.length_b   1.000
_cell.length_c   1.000
_cell.angle_alpha   90.00
_cell.angle_beta   90.00
_cell.angle_gamma   90.00
#
_symmetry.space_group_name_H-M   'P 1'
#
loop_
_entity.id
_entity.type
_entity.pdbx_description
1 polymer ?
#
loop_
_entity_poly.entity_id
_entity_poly.type
_entity_poly.pdbx_seq_one_letter_code
_entity_poly.pdbx_strand_id
1 'polypeptide(L)'
;TCEWREEYACFDKFGVCERGASGECGWRETPELEACLGGGEPAPCVVGGCSGQLCVEADDDLATTCEWREEYACYQEHGVCERGASGECGWRETPELEACLGGGEPAPCVVTGCSGQVCADADDEVVTTCEWREEYACYAEHGVCERGASGECGWRPTPELEACLGGGEAAPCVVTGCSGQICASEDVATDCQWLEEYACYDKHGVCERGASGECGWRATPELEACVEAATGD
;
A
#
# COMPACT_ATOMS: atom_id res chain seq x y z
N THR A 1 33.96 -11.25 -28.50
CA THR A 1 33.05 -10.96 -29.63
C THR A 1 33.03 -9.47 -29.81
N CYS A 2 33.33 -8.95 -30.99
CA CYS A 2 33.14 -7.53 -31.26
C CYS A 2 31.65 -7.31 -31.49
N GLU A 3 30.96 -6.71 -30.54
CA GLU A 3 29.55 -6.36 -30.68
C GLU A 3 29.45 -5.00 -31.34
N TRP A 4 28.78 -4.96 -32.49
CA TRP A 4 28.46 -3.70 -33.16
C TRP A 4 27.42 -2.94 -32.35
N ARG A 5 27.69 -1.66 -32.11
CA ARG A 5 26.75 -0.69 -31.53
C ARG A 5 26.54 0.44 -32.52
N GLU A 6 25.32 0.96 -32.59
CA GLU A 6 24.96 2.03 -33.52
C GLU A 6 25.79 3.30 -33.29
N GLU A 7 26.17 3.58 -32.04
CA GLU A 7 27.08 4.68 -31.68
C GLU A 7 28.42 4.63 -32.42
N TYR A 8 28.95 3.44 -32.74
CA TYR A 8 30.22 3.32 -33.48
C TYR A 8 30.10 3.75 -34.94
N ALA A 9 28.92 3.60 -35.55
CA ALA A 9 28.68 4.10 -36.91
C ALA A 9 28.70 5.64 -36.94
N CYS A 10 28.31 6.30 -35.84
CA CYS A 10 28.40 7.75 -35.71
C CYS A 10 29.85 8.23 -35.65
N PHE A 11 30.68 7.60 -34.82
CA PHE A 11 32.10 7.92 -34.75
C PHE A 11 32.83 7.64 -36.08
N ASP A 12 32.47 6.57 -36.78
CA ASP A 12 33.06 6.24 -38.09
C ASP A 12 32.70 7.28 -39.18
N LYS A 13 31.44 7.74 -39.19
CA LYS A 13 30.92 8.64 -40.23
C LYS A 13 31.18 10.12 -39.96
N PHE A 14 31.08 10.55 -38.70
CA PHE A 14 31.12 11.96 -38.31
C PHE A 14 32.26 12.28 -37.34
N GLY A 15 32.90 11.27 -36.75
CA GLY A 15 33.97 11.47 -35.78
C GLY A 15 35.22 12.08 -36.42
N VAL A 16 35.72 13.16 -35.83
CA VAL A 16 37.05 13.71 -36.15
C VAL A 16 37.96 13.48 -34.96
N CYS A 17 39.00 12.67 -35.14
CA CYS A 17 39.99 12.42 -34.11
C CYS A 17 41.00 13.59 -34.03
N GLU A 18 41.16 14.16 -32.85
CA GLU A 18 42.08 15.27 -32.57
C GLU A 18 42.94 15.03 -31.35
N ARG A 19 44.13 15.63 -31.32
CA ARG A 19 44.99 15.63 -30.14
C ARG A 19 44.63 16.81 -29.24
N GLY A 20 44.15 16.52 -28.04
CA GLY A 20 43.83 17.50 -27.01
C GLY A 20 45.07 18.13 -26.37
N ALA A 21 44.86 19.14 -25.52
CA ALA A 21 45.92 19.88 -24.83
C ALA A 21 46.75 19.01 -23.86
N SER A 22 46.20 17.88 -23.38
CA SER A 22 46.93 16.89 -22.59
C SER A 22 47.89 16.01 -23.42
N GLY A 23 47.84 16.11 -24.75
CA GLY A 23 48.60 15.25 -25.67
C GLY A 23 47.90 13.95 -26.03
N GLU A 24 46.73 13.68 -25.44
CA GLU A 24 45.89 12.51 -25.73
C GLU A 24 45.03 12.74 -26.97
N CYS A 25 44.74 11.69 -27.73
CA CYS A 25 43.81 11.75 -28.85
C CYS A 25 42.38 11.48 -28.35
N GLY A 26 41.42 12.30 -28.79
CA GLY A 26 39.99 12.16 -28.51
C GLY A 26 39.14 12.57 -29.71
N TRP A 27 37.83 12.39 -29.62
CA TRP A 27 36.88 12.83 -30.65
C TRP A 27 36.56 14.32 -30.46
N ARG A 28 36.57 15.09 -31.55
CA ARG A 28 36.05 16.46 -31.57
C ARG A 28 34.54 16.43 -31.36
N GLU A 29 34.04 17.25 -30.44
CA GLU A 29 32.60 17.55 -30.31
C GLU A 29 32.18 18.42 -31.50
N THR A 30 31.48 17.81 -32.46
CA THR A 30 30.87 18.52 -33.58
C THR A 30 29.35 18.33 -33.54
N PRO A 31 28.56 19.32 -33.98
CA PRO A 31 27.10 19.20 -34.01
C PRO A 31 26.60 17.98 -34.78
N GLU A 32 27.31 17.56 -35.84
CA GLU A 32 26.96 16.38 -36.63
C GLU A 32 27.23 15.06 -35.87
N LEU A 33 28.29 15.02 -35.07
CA LEU A 33 28.61 13.85 -34.24
C LEU A 33 27.64 13.77 -33.05
N GLU A 34 27.35 14.89 -32.40
CA GLU A 34 26.38 14.98 -31.29
C GLU A 34 24.99 14.57 -31.76
N ALA A 35 24.51 15.11 -32.88
CA ALA A 35 23.20 14.74 -33.43
C ALA A 35 23.11 13.25 -33.78
N CYS A 36 24.18 12.65 -34.31
CA CYS A 36 24.20 11.22 -34.61
C CYS A 36 24.18 10.37 -33.34
N LEU A 37 24.89 10.79 -32.29
CA LEU A 37 24.92 10.10 -31.00
C LEU A 37 23.63 10.28 -30.18
N GLY A 38 22.60 10.92 -30.73
CA GLY A 38 21.32 11.20 -30.05
C GLY A 38 21.36 12.41 -29.11
N GLY A 39 22.43 13.21 -29.16
CA GLY A 39 22.60 14.44 -28.39
C GLY A 39 21.98 15.68 -29.04
N GLY A 40 20.83 15.52 -29.70
CA GLY A 40 20.06 16.65 -30.22
C GLY A 40 19.34 17.42 -29.11
N GLU A 41 18.98 18.67 -29.37
CA GLU A 41 18.01 19.38 -28.53
C GLU A 41 16.72 18.55 -28.50
N PRO A 42 16.20 18.18 -27.31
CA PRO A 42 15.09 17.24 -27.25
C PRO A 42 13.84 17.88 -27.87
N ALA A 43 13.02 17.06 -28.51
CA ALA A 43 11.82 17.53 -29.17
C ALA A 43 10.84 18.20 -28.18
N PRO A 44 9.91 19.05 -28.65
CA PRO A 44 8.88 19.59 -27.78
C PRO A 44 7.92 18.47 -27.33
N CYS A 45 7.44 18.54 -26.09
CA CYS A 45 6.38 17.66 -25.61
C CYS A 45 5.05 18.02 -26.27
N VAL A 46 4.34 17.01 -26.77
CA VAL A 46 3.04 17.16 -27.42
C VAL A 46 2.03 16.16 -26.86
N VAL A 47 0.78 16.59 -26.81
CA VAL A 47 -0.33 15.67 -26.53
C VAL A 47 -0.56 14.81 -27.78
N GLY A 48 -0.46 13.51 -27.59
CA GLY A 48 -0.59 12.50 -28.64
C GLY A 48 -1.52 11.36 -28.24
N GLY A 49 -1.49 10.28 -29.02
CA GLY A 49 -2.47 9.20 -28.92
C GLY A 49 -3.80 9.59 -29.55
N CYS A 50 -4.57 8.57 -29.95
CA CYS A 50 -5.79 8.77 -30.73
C CYS A 50 -6.92 9.43 -29.91
N SER A 51 -6.86 9.30 -28.58
CA SER A 51 -7.83 9.83 -27.63
C SER A 51 -7.21 10.91 -26.73
N GLY A 52 -6.07 11.49 -27.13
CA GLY A 52 -5.37 12.53 -26.36
C GLY A 52 -4.82 12.03 -25.02
N GLN A 53 -4.57 10.73 -24.89
CA GLN A 53 -4.19 10.10 -23.62
C GLN A 53 -2.67 10.10 -23.35
N LEU A 54 -1.84 10.46 -24.34
CA LEU A 54 -0.39 10.44 -24.22
C LEU A 54 0.19 11.85 -24.19
N CYS A 55 1.25 12.03 -23.42
CA CYS A 55 2.17 13.16 -23.54
C CYS A 55 3.53 12.58 -23.96
N VAL A 56 3.97 12.86 -25.19
CA VAL A 56 5.15 12.23 -25.82
C VAL A 56 6.00 13.27 -26.53
N GLU A 57 7.18 12.86 -26.97
CA GLU A 57 8.05 13.69 -27.82
C GLU A 57 7.39 13.90 -29.19
N ALA A 58 7.57 15.07 -29.80
CA ALA A 58 6.92 15.37 -31.08
C ALA A 58 7.38 14.49 -32.26
N ASP A 59 8.53 13.85 -32.14
CA ASP A 59 9.08 12.91 -33.12
C ASP A 59 8.78 11.43 -32.79
N ASP A 60 8.04 11.16 -31.70
CA ASP A 60 7.58 9.80 -31.38
C ASP A 60 6.35 9.42 -32.22
N ASP A 61 6.50 8.42 -33.08
CA ASP A 61 5.41 7.81 -33.85
C ASP A 61 4.65 6.74 -33.04
N LEU A 62 4.06 7.13 -31.90
CA LEU A 62 3.26 6.23 -31.05
C LEU A 62 1.77 6.26 -31.41
N ALA A 63 1.23 5.09 -31.79
CA ALA A 63 -0.18 4.89 -32.09
C ALA A 63 -0.88 4.03 -31.03
N THR A 64 -2.00 4.53 -30.49
CA THR A 64 -2.87 3.83 -29.53
C THR A 64 -4.11 3.24 -30.23
N THR A 65 -4.80 2.30 -29.60
CA THR A 65 -6.00 1.57 -30.09
C THR A 65 -7.26 2.41 -30.36
N CYS A 66 -7.23 3.74 -30.29
CA CYS A 66 -8.39 4.63 -30.38
C CYS A 66 -9.55 4.24 -29.45
N GLU A 67 -9.26 3.53 -28.36
CA GLU A 67 -10.26 3.26 -27.32
C GLU A 67 -10.59 4.56 -26.58
N TRP A 68 -11.84 4.68 -26.12
CA TRP A 68 -12.28 5.82 -25.31
C TRP A 68 -12.54 5.37 -23.87
N ARG A 69 -12.03 6.15 -22.92
CA ARG A 69 -12.25 6.02 -21.48
C ARG A 69 -12.45 7.41 -20.88
N GLU A 70 -13.24 7.51 -19.83
CA GLU A 70 -13.52 8.81 -19.18
C GLU A 70 -12.24 9.48 -18.64
N GLU A 71 -11.26 8.69 -18.19
CA GLU A 71 -9.95 9.17 -17.76
C GLU A 71 -9.21 9.97 -18.85
N TYR A 72 -9.49 9.71 -20.14
CA TYR A 72 -8.85 10.43 -21.25
C TYR A 72 -9.41 11.85 -21.42
N ALA A 73 -10.66 12.09 -21.02
CA ALA A 73 -11.21 13.44 -20.98
C ALA A 73 -10.45 14.30 -19.95
N CYS A 74 -10.03 13.73 -18.82
CA CYS A 74 -9.25 14.41 -17.80
C CYS A 74 -7.88 14.88 -18.31
N TYR A 75 -7.17 14.03 -19.06
CA TYR A 75 -5.91 14.43 -19.69
C TYR A 75 -6.11 15.56 -20.71
N GLN A 76 -7.24 15.59 -21.42
CA GLN A 76 -7.54 16.64 -22.40
C GLN A 76 -7.96 17.97 -21.75
N GLU A 77 -8.73 17.93 -20.66
CA GLU A 77 -9.25 19.15 -19.99
C GLU A 77 -8.28 19.73 -18.96
N HIS A 78 -7.60 18.87 -18.19
CA HIS A 78 -6.78 19.26 -17.04
C HIS A 78 -5.31 18.90 -17.18
N GLY A 79 -4.96 18.05 -18.15
CA GLY A 79 -3.57 17.63 -18.37
C GLY A 79 -2.69 18.77 -18.87
N VAL A 80 -1.53 18.91 -18.23
CA VAL A 80 -0.45 19.78 -18.71
C VAL A 80 0.70 18.88 -19.18
N CYS A 81 0.85 18.76 -20.49
CA CYS A 81 1.91 17.97 -21.11
C CYS A 81 3.23 18.76 -21.12
N GLU A 82 4.24 18.26 -20.42
CA GLU A 82 5.54 18.94 -20.31
C GLU A 82 6.69 17.98 -20.00
N ARG A 83 7.92 18.51 -20.05
CA ARG A 83 9.12 17.74 -19.71
C ARG A 83 9.31 17.70 -18.20
N GLY A 84 9.33 16.49 -17.65
CA GLY A 84 9.53 16.25 -16.22
C GLY A 84 10.99 16.34 -15.77
N ALA A 85 11.22 16.08 -14.48
CA ALA A 85 12.55 16.11 -13.89
C ALA A 85 13.49 14.97 -14.39
N SER A 86 12.92 13.87 -14.90
CA SER A 86 13.71 12.80 -15.56
C SER A 86 14.26 13.20 -16.93
N GLY A 87 13.79 14.33 -17.48
CA GLY A 87 14.11 14.76 -18.82
C GLY A 87 13.25 14.11 -19.90
N GLU A 88 12.18 13.41 -19.55
CA GLU A 88 11.20 12.83 -20.49
C GLU A 88 9.90 13.64 -20.50
N CYS A 89 9.16 13.60 -21.60
CA CYS A 89 7.80 14.16 -21.65
C CYS A 89 6.82 13.33 -20.81
N GLY A 90 5.92 14.02 -20.10
CA GLY A 90 4.89 13.39 -19.29
C GLY A 90 3.80 14.38 -18.87
N TRP A 91 2.72 13.84 -18.33
CA TRP A 91 1.65 14.65 -17.74
C TRP A 91 2.11 15.19 -16.39
N ARG A 92 1.99 16.51 -16.18
CA ARG A 92 2.19 17.11 -14.87
C ARG A 92 1.11 16.64 -13.90
N GLU A 93 1.54 16.11 -12.75
CA GLU A 93 0.67 15.86 -11.61
C GLU A 93 0.16 17.21 -11.06
N THR A 94 -1.10 17.52 -11.33
CA THR A 94 -1.79 18.70 -10.80
C THR A 94 -2.98 18.24 -9.98
N PRO A 95 -3.38 18.98 -8.93
CA PRO A 95 -4.55 18.64 -8.14
C PRO A 95 -5.83 18.50 -8.98
N GLU A 96 -5.97 19.31 -10.03
CA GLU A 96 -7.10 19.25 -10.95
C GLU A 96 -7.11 17.97 -11.79
N LEU A 97 -5.93 17.58 -12.33
CA LEU A 97 -5.80 16.34 -13.08
C LEU A 97 -5.98 15.12 -12.18
N GLU A 98 -5.39 15.11 -10.99
CA GLU A 98 -5.55 14.03 -10.00
C GLU A 98 -7.01 13.88 -9.57
N ALA A 99 -7.70 14.98 -9.30
CA ALA A 99 -9.12 14.95 -8.94
C ALA A 99 -10.00 14.41 -10.06
N CYS A 100 -9.67 14.69 -11.32
CA CYS A 100 -10.42 14.17 -12.46
C CYS A 100 -10.10 12.68 -12.72
N LEU A 101 -8.81 12.30 -12.68
CA LEU A 101 -8.36 10.92 -12.89
C LEU A 101 -8.75 9.98 -11.75
N GLY A 102 -8.87 10.49 -10.53
CA GLY A 102 -9.27 9.79 -9.31
C GLY A 102 -10.75 9.38 -9.27
N GLY A 103 -11.43 9.45 -10.41
CA GLY A 103 -12.85 9.14 -10.53
C GLY A 103 -13.68 10.39 -10.32
N GLY A 104 -14.68 10.57 -11.18
CA GLY A 104 -15.76 11.51 -10.91
C GLY A 104 -16.34 11.32 -9.51
N GLU A 105 -17.16 12.28 -9.09
CA GLU A 105 -17.82 12.31 -7.78
C GLU A 105 -18.07 10.89 -7.23
N PRO A 106 -17.44 10.52 -6.09
CA PRO A 106 -17.34 9.13 -5.68
C PRO A 106 -18.74 8.52 -5.58
N ALA A 107 -18.90 7.32 -6.12
CA ALA A 107 -20.19 6.64 -6.16
C ALA A 107 -20.80 6.53 -4.75
N PRO A 108 -22.12 6.45 -4.60
CA PRO A 108 -22.70 6.27 -3.26
C PRO A 108 -22.25 4.93 -2.66
N CYS A 109 -22.02 4.89 -1.35
CA CYS A 109 -21.77 3.62 -0.67
C CYS A 109 -23.03 2.76 -0.63
N VAL A 110 -22.90 1.47 -0.96
CA VAL A 110 -23.99 0.50 -0.94
C VAL A 110 -23.61 -0.75 -0.17
N VAL A 111 -24.59 -1.36 0.48
CA VAL A 111 -24.44 -2.70 1.06
C VAL A 111 -24.56 -3.72 -0.06
N THR A 112 -23.53 -4.54 -0.22
CA THR A 112 -23.38 -5.55 -1.26
C THR A 112 -22.81 -6.87 -0.68
N GLY A 113 -22.48 -7.83 -1.55
CA GLY A 113 -22.18 -9.21 -1.17
C GLY A 113 -23.44 -10.04 -0.97
N CYS A 114 -23.34 -11.36 -1.17
CA CYS A 114 -24.52 -12.24 -1.23
C CYS A 114 -25.29 -12.32 0.11
N SER A 115 -24.62 -12.06 1.23
CA SER A 115 -25.18 -12.10 2.58
C SER A 115 -25.24 -10.70 3.23
N GLY A 116 -25.05 -9.63 2.45
CA GLY A 116 -25.09 -8.25 2.94
C GLY A 116 -23.91 -7.87 3.86
N GLN A 117 -22.78 -8.55 3.71
CA GLN A 117 -21.61 -8.39 4.59
C GLN A 117 -20.62 -7.32 4.12
N VAL A 118 -20.76 -6.79 2.90
CA VAL A 118 -19.82 -5.82 2.32
C VAL A 118 -20.48 -4.45 2.22
N CYS A 119 -19.74 -3.40 2.57
CA CYS A 119 -20.06 -2.03 2.21
C CYS A 119 -19.00 -1.58 1.20
N ALA A 120 -19.42 -1.19 -0.01
CA ALA A 120 -18.52 -0.84 -1.11
C ALA A 120 -19.11 0.31 -1.95
N ASP A 121 -18.31 0.84 -2.88
CA ASP A 121 -18.78 1.79 -3.87
C ASP A 121 -19.84 1.15 -4.79
N ALA A 122 -20.84 1.91 -5.24
CA ALA A 122 -21.95 1.37 -6.04
C ALA A 122 -21.54 0.82 -7.41
N ASP A 123 -20.41 1.27 -7.93
CA ASP A 123 -19.78 0.82 -9.17
C ASP A 123 -18.81 -0.36 -8.96
N ASP A 124 -18.54 -0.76 -7.71
CA ASP A 124 -17.79 -1.97 -7.41
C ASP A 124 -18.69 -3.21 -7.45
N GLU A 125 -18.46 -4.10 -8.41
CA GLU A 125 -19.15 -5.40 -8.48
C GLU A 125 -18.53 -6.39 -7.48
N VAL A 126 -18.87 -6.26 -6.19
CA VAL A 126 -18.39 -7.20 -5.15
C VAL A 126 -19.34 -8.39 -5.02
N VAL A 127 -18.94 -9.53 -5.60
CA VAL A 127 -19.62 -10.82 -5.43
C VAL A 127 -18.86 -11.68 -4.44
N THR A 128 -19.47 -11.93 -3.28
CA THR A 128 -18.95 -12.86 -2.27
C THR A 128 -19.59 -14.24 -2.39
N THR A 129 -19.01 -15.23 -1.71
CA THR A 129 -19.66 -16.51 -1.48
C THR A 129 -20.99 -16.28 -0.73
N CYS A 130 -22.04 -17.02 -1.11
CA CYS A 130 -23.33 -17.02 -0.39
C CYS A 130 -23.29 -17.86 0.89
N GLU A 131 -22.14 -17.86 1.58
CA GLU A 131 -22.04 -18.49 2.89
C GLU A 131 -22.78 -17.64 3.92
N TRP A 132 -23.36 -18.30 4.91
CA TRP A 132 -24.06 -17.61 5.99
C TRP A 132 -23.31 -17.79 7.30
N ARG A 133 -23.10 -16.67 8.00
CA ARG A 133 -22.49 -16.58 9.33
C ARG A 133 -23.34 -15.67 10.20
N GLU A 134 -23.36 -15.94 11.50
CA GLU A 134 -24.14 -15.16 12.47
C GLU A 134 -23.71 -13.69 12.50
N GLU A 135 -22.42 -13.41 12.32
CA GLU A 135 -21.86 -12.05 12.24
C GLU A 135 -22.47 -11.20 11.11
N TYR A 136 -22.98 -11.82 10.03
CA TYR A 136 -23.60 -11.08 8.93
C TYR A 136 -24.96 -10.48 9.31
N ALA A 137 -25.67 -11.10 10.25
CA ALA A 137 -26.89 -10.52 10.80
C ALA A 137 -26.60 -9.18 11.48
N CYS A 138 -25.44 -9.03 12.12
CA CYS A 138 -25.05 -7.78 12.77
C CYS A 138 -24.82 -6.63 11.79
N TYR A 139 -24.18 -6.89 10.64
CA TYR A 139 -24.05 -5.88 9.59
C TYR A 139 -25.42 -5.47 9.04
N ALA A 140 -26.33 -6.43 8.88
CA ALA A 140 -27.69 -6.14 8.39
C ALA A 140 -28.55 -5.36 9.40
N GLU A 141 -28.42 -5.63 10.70
CA GLU A 141 -29.26 -5.04 11.75
C GLU A 141 -28.69 -3.74 12.33
N HIS A 142 -27.36 -3.64 12.44
CA HIS A 142 -26.67 -2.54 13.13
C HIS A 142 -25.64 -1.81 12.25
N GLY A 143 -25.32 -2.33 11.07
CA GLY A 143 -24.35 -1.73 10.18
C GLY A 143 -24.84 -0.40 9.59
N VAL A 144 -23.97 0.61 9.61
CA VAL A 144 -24.15 1.85 8.85
C VAL A 144 -23.06 1.89 7.79
N CYS A 145 -23.46 1.67 6.53
CA CYS A 145 -22.55 1.71 5.38
C CYS A 145 -22.36 3.15 4.92
N GLU A 146 -21.13 3.65 4.98
CA GLU A 146 -20.82 5.03 4.63
C GLU A 146 -19.36 5.24 4.24
N ARG A 147 -19.06 6.42 3.71
CA ARG A 147 -17.69 6.79 3.35
C ARG A 147 -16.92 7.31 4.56
N GLY A 148 -15.78 6.68 4.82
CA GLY A 148 -14.88 7.03 5.92
C GLY A 148 -13.97 8.23 5.59
N ALA A 149 -13.11 8.58 6.55
CA ALA A 149 -12.14 9.66 6.38
C ALA A 149 -11.02 9.34 5.36
N SER A 150 -10.80 8.06 5.03
CA SER A 150 -9.88 7.64 3.96
C SER A 150 -10.45 7.86 2.57
N GLY A 151 -11.74 8.19 2.46
CA GLY A 151 -12.43 8.30 1.18
C GLY A 151 -12.99 6.97 0.65
N GLU A 152 -12.88 5.88 1.40
CA GLU A 152 -13.41 4.55 1.02
C GLU A 152 -14.76 4.27 1.70
N CYS A 153 -15.61 3.46 1.05
CA CYS A 153 -16.81 2.94 1.68
C CYS A 153 -16.48 1.85 2.71
N GLY A 154 -17.15 1.89 3.86
CA GLY A 154 -16.97 0.91 4.91
C GLY A 154 -18.07 0.93 5.96
N TRP A 155 -18.09 -0.08 6.82
CA TRP A 155 -18.99 -0.12 7.96
C TRP A 155 -18.52 0.85 9.05
N ARG A 156 -19.37 1.79 9.47
CA ARG A 156 -19.09 2.65 10.61
C ARG A 156 -18.95 1.79 11.88
N PRO A 157 -17.86 1.94 12.66
CA PRO A 157 -17.72 1.28 13.95
C PRO A 157 -18.65 1.95 14.97
N THR A 158 -19.84 1.38 15.13
CA THR A 158 -20.80 1.81 16.16
C THR A 158 -20.77 0.85 17.34
N PRO A 159 -21.00 1.32 18.58
CA PRO A 159 -21.05 0.45 19.75
C PRO A 159 -22.05 -0.71 19.60
N GLU A 160 -23.18 -0.46 18.92
CA GLU A 160 -24.21 -1.47 18.65
C GLU A 160 -23.72 -2.55 17.68
N LEU A 161 -23.03 -2.15 16.60
CA LEU A 161 -22.44 -3.09 15.65
C LEU A 161 -21.31 -3.91 16.28
N GLU A 162 -20.43 -3.27 17.03
CA GLU A 162 -19.33 -3.93 17.74
C GLU A 162 -19.83 -4.92 18.80
N ALA A 163 -20.87 -4.53 19.55
CA ALA A 163 -21.51 -5.41 20.52
C ALA A 163 -22.20 -6.61 19.85
N CYS A 164 -22.79 -6.44 18.67
CA CYS A 164 -23.42 -7.55 17.96
C CYS A 164 -22.40 -8.51 17.36
N LEU A 165 -21.36 -7.99 16.70
CA LEU A 165 -20.34 -8.81 16.03
C LEU A 165 -19.55 -9.70 17.01
N GLY A 166 -19.62 -9.41 18.32
CA GLY A 166 -19.07 -10.28 19.36
C GLY A 166 -18.82 -9.57 20.69
N GLY A 167 -19.83 -8.90 21.26
CA GLY A 167 -19.90 -8.46 22.66
C GLY A 167 -18.58 -8.03 23.28
N GLY A 168 -18.14 -6.80 23.00
CA GLY A 168 -16.90 -6.20 23.52
C GLY A 168 -16.88 -5.91 25.03
N GLU A 169 -17.05 -6.93 25.88
CA GLU A 169 -16.32 -6.99 27.14
C GLU A 169 -15.22 -8.03 26.95
N ALA A 170 -13.97 -7.57 26.94
CA ALA A 170 -12.83 -8.46 26.86
C ALA A 170 -12.95 -9.53 27.96
N ALA A 171 -13.02 -10.81 27.55
CA ALA A 171 -13.26 -11.95 28.45
C ALA A 171 -12.40 -11.84 29.72
N PRO A 172 -12.94 -12.18 30.90
CA PRO A 172 -12.19 -11.98 32.15
C PRO A 172 -10.84 -12.68 32.08
N CYS A 173 -9.80 -12.05 32.60
CA CYS A 173 -8.50 -12.70 32.69
C CYS A 173 -8.59 -13.84 33.71
N VAL A 174 -8.25 -15.05 33.27
CA VAL A 174 -8.27 -16.25 34.07
C VAL A 174 -6.86 -16.82 34.21
N VAL A 175 -6.56 -17.34 35.39
CA VAL A 175 -5.36 -18.15 35.62
C VAL A 175 -5.62 -19.54 35.03
N THR A 176 -4.80 -19.93 34.08
CA THR A 176 -4.91 -21.15 33.29
C THR A 176 -3.51 -21.76 33.08
N GLY A 177 -3.41 -22.79 32.24
CA GLY A 177 -2.23 -23.66 32.18
C GLY A 177 -2.30 -24.76 33.24
N CYS A 178 -1.66 -25.90 32.99
CA CYS A 178 -1.80 -27.07 33.85
C CYS A 178 -1.25 -26.85 35.27
N SER A 179 -0.32 -25.92 35.43
CA SER A 179 0.32 -25.56 36.71
C SER A 179 -0.02 -24.12 37.16
N GLY A 180 -1.04 -23.50 36.55
CA GLY A 180 -1.46 -22.13 36.87
C GLY A 180 -0.48 -21.05 36.45
N GLN A 181 0.37 -21.33 35.45
CA GLN A 181 1.45 -20.43 35.04
C GLN A 181 1.03 -19.39 33.99
N ILE A 182 -0.15 -19.51 33.39
CA ILE A 182 -0.62 -18.62 32.33
C ILE A 182 -1.76 -17.74 32.85
N CYS A 183 -1.70 -16.44 32.54
CA CYS A 183 -2.85 -15.54 32.68
C CYS A 183 -3.32 -15.18 31.26
N ALA A 184 -4.53 -15.58 30.88
CA ALA A 184 -5.07 -15.39 29.53
C ALA A 184 -6.56 -15.07 29.55
N SER A 185 -7.09 -14.63 28.40
CA SER A 185 -8.53 -14.40 28.19
C SER A 185 -9.31 -15.68 27.85
N GLU A 186 -8.62 -16.81 27.73
CA GLU A 186 -9.16 -18.12 27.38
C GLU A 186 -8.40 -19.21 28.14
N ASP A 187 -8.97 -20.42 28.17
CA ASP A 187 -8.33 -21.57 28.79
C ASP A 187 -7.18 -22.10 27.92
N VAL A 188 -5.95 -21.94 28.39
CA VAL A 188 -4.73 -22.41 27.70
C VAL A 188 -4.25 -23.69 28.37
N ALA A 189 -4.19 -24.78 27.60
CA ALA A 189 -3.59 -26.03 28.07
C ALA A 189 -2.09 -26.04 27.77
N THR A 190 -1.28 -26.04 28.81
CA THR A 190 0.18 -26.24 28.73
C THR A 190 0.54 -27.67 29.12
N ASP A 191 1.82 -28.04 28.97
CA ASP A 191 2.30 -29.23 29.65
C ASP A 191 2.23 -29.08 31.17
N CYS A 192 2.08 -30.20 31.88
CA CYS A 192 1.95 -30.24 33.34
C CYS A 192 3.32 -30.28 34.02
N GLN A 193 4.29 -29.54 33.46
CA GLN A 193 5.58 -29.38 34.09
C GLN A 193 5.42 -28.61 35.40
N TRP A 194 6.17 -29.01 36.41
CA TRP A 194 6.15 -28.39 37.72
C TRP A 194 7.51 -27.78 37.98
N LEU A 195 7.63 -26.49 37.69
CA LEU A 195 8.84 -25.69 37.95
C LEU A 195 8.64 -24.83 39.20
N GLU A 196 9.73 -24.55 39.92
CA GLU A 196 9.67 -23.74 41.14
C GLU A 196 9.17 -22.32 40.86
N GLU A 197 9.47 -21.76 39.68
CA GLU A 197 8.97 -20.45 39.25
C GLU A 197 7.44 -20.40 39.13
N TYR A 198 6.77 -21.52 38.83
CA TYR A 198 5.30 -21.52 38.69
C TYR A 198 4.60 -21.30 40.03
N ALA A 199 5.22 -21.73 41.14
CA ALA A 199 4.72 -21.45 42.48
C ALA A 199 4.73 -19.95 42.81
N CYS A 200 5.57 -19.15 42.13
CA CYS A 200 5.58 -17.70 42.28
C CYS A 200 4.32 -17.06 41.68
N TYR A 201 3.83 -17.54 40.53
CA TYR A 201 2.59 -17.05 39.93
C TYR A 201 1.36 -17.36 40.79
N ASP A 202 1.29 -18.55 41.40
CA ASP A 202 0.21 -18.91 42.32
C ASP A 202 0.22 -18.05 43.61
N LYS A 203 1.40 -17.78 44.16
CA LYS A 203 1.56 -17.11 45.45
C LYS A 203 1.55 -15.58 45.37
N HIS A 204 2.13 -15.02 44.31
CA HIS A 204 2.40 -13.59 44.16
C HIS A 204 1.78 -12.99 42.90
N GLY A 205 1.31 -13.82 41.96
CA GLY A 205 0.77 -13.37 40.70
C GLY A 205 -0.58 -12.68 40.86
N VAL A 206 -0.73 -11.56 40.16
CA VAL A 206 -2.04 -10.93 39.94
C VAL A 206 -2.35 -11.01 38.46
N CYS A 207 -3.30 -11.86 38.11
CA CYS A 207 -3.76 -12.01 36.73
C CYS A 207 -4.74 -10.90 36.40
N GLU A 208 -4.35 -10.03 35.47
CA GLU A 208 -5.18 -8.89 35.08
C GLU A 208 -4.94 -8.47 33.63
N ARG A 209 -5.75 -7.52 33.18
CA ARG A 209 -5.62 -6.91 31.86
C ARG A 209 -4.65 -5.74 31.91
N GLY A 210 -3.64 -5.77 31.06
CA GLY A 210 -2.66 -4.71 30.90
C GLY A 210 -3.18 -3.54 30.04
N ALA A 211 -2.33 -2.53 29.88
CA ALA A 211 -2.64 -1.34 29.06
C ALA A 211 -2.78 -1.64 27.55
N SER A 212 -2.23 -2.76 27.07
CA SER A 212 -2.40 -3.24 25.68
C SER A 212 -3.76 -3.90 25.43
N GLY A 213 -4.57 -4.13 26.47
CA GLY A 213 -5.83 -4.87 26.38
C GLY A 213 -5.68 -6.39 26.53
N GLU A 214 -4.45 -6.90 26.58
CA GLU A 214 -4.15 -8.32 26.77
C GLU A 214 -4.12 -8.71 28.25
N CYS A 215 -4.50 -9.96 28.54
CA CYS A 215 -4.33 -10.53 29.88
C CYS A 215 -2.88 -10.93 30.12
N GLY A 216 -2.38 -10.67 31.32
CA GLY A 216 -1.03 -11.04 31.73
C GLY A 216 -0.83 -10.92 33.24
N TRP A 217 0.31 -11.43 33.72
CA TRP A 217 0.71 -11.25 35.10
C TRP A 217 1.16 -9.81 35.34
N ARG A 218 0.59 -9.14 36.34
CA ARG A 218 1.07 -7.82 36.77
C ARG A 218 2.53 -7.94 37.24
N ALA A 219 3.41 -7.12 36.68
CA ALA A 219 4.78 -6.96 37.15
C ALA A 219 4.78 -6.32 38.55
N THR A 220 5.08 -7.10 39.58
CA THR A 220 5.24 -6.63 40.95
C THR A 220 6.63 -7.01 41.47
N PRO A 221 7.27 -6.19 42.33
CA PRO A 221 8.58 -6.51 42.88
C PRO A 221 8.62 -7.86 43.60
N GLU A 222 7.51 -8.27 44.23
CA GLU A 222 7.40 -9.54 44.92
C GLU A 222 7.33 -10.73 43.96
N LEU A 223 6.63 -10.60 42.83
CA LEU A 223 6.57 -11.63 41.80
C LEU A 223 7.91 -11.76 41.09
N GLU A 224 8.51 -10.64 40.70
CA GLU A 224 9.81 -10.60 40.02
C GLU A 224 10.91 -11.21 40.89
N ALA A 225 11.06 -10.78 42.15
CA ALA A 225 12.08 -11.34 43.05
C ALA A 225 11.86 -12.84 43.35
N CYS A 226 10.62 -13.32 43.33
CA CYS A 226 10.32 -14.74 43.49
C CYS A 226 10.76 -15.54 42.26
N VAL A 227 10.41 -15.06 41.06
CA VAL A 227 10.77 -15.72 39.80
C VAL A 227 12.29 -15.74 39.62
N GLU A 228 12.97 -14.60 39.82
CA GLU A 228 14.44 -14.50 39.75
C GLU A 228 15.13 -15.48 40.71
N ALA A 229 14.66 -15.56 41.95
CA ALA A 229 15.20 -16.51 42.94
C ALA A 229 14.95 -17.97 42.55
N ALA A 230 13.86 -18.27 41.82
CA ALA A 230 13.51 -19.62 41.38
C ALA A 230 14.21 -20.04 40.08
N THR A 231 14.54 -19.10 39.19
CA THR A 231 15.29 -19.36 37.95
C THR A 231 16.79 -19.32 38.14
N GLY A 232 17.28 -18.69 39.21
CA GLY A 232 18.70 -18.62 39.55
C GLY A 232 19.49 -17.59 38.75
N ASP A 233 18.80 -16.55 38.25
CA ASP A 233 19.37 -15.39 37.57
C ASP A 233 19.62 -14.20 38.53
#